data_AF-Q5BXY8-F1
#
_entry.id   AF-Q5BXY8-F1
#
_cell.length_a   1.000
_cell.length_b   1.000
_cell.length_c   1.000
_cell.angle_alpha   90.00
_cell.angle_beta   90.00
_cell.angle_gamma   90.00
#
_symmetry.space_group_name_H-M   'P 1'
#
loop_
_entity.id
_entity.type
_entity.pdbx_description
1 polymer ?
#
loop_
_entity_poly.entity_id
_entity_poly.type
_entity_poly.pdbx_seq_one_letter_code
_entity_poly.pdbx_strand_id
1 'polypeptide(L)'
;DLFGRFDRLCELVGCEKIATLGDCYYCVSGCPNPVVDHAERTVEMGRAMCLAIQQFDEDHSEEVNMRVGVHTGKVICGIVGTKRFKFDVWSNDVTLANEMESSGEAGKVHISEATLSFVKDIYEVSEGKPVHDIRKFKVLVEFFNKEEQCFAIKHTQDEAMIKTFFIERRLDDKPVVSLPRMQLETDPAHPQSTNNICNIVTANQHTSEGFNLLLPLSTAITSVSSIP
;
A
#
# COMPACT_ATOMS: atom_id res chain seq x y z
N ASP A 1 13.09 8.67 -11.47
CA ASP A 1 13.74 9.26 -10.29
C ASP A 1 12.87 9.11 -9.03
N LEU A 2 11.65 9.65 -9.00
CA LEU A 2 10.69 9.54 -7.88
C LEU A 2 10.46 8.12 -7.33
N PHE A 3 10.13 7.13 -8.17
CA PHE A 3 9.93 5.75 -7.70
C PHE A 3 11.19 5.13 -7.08
N GLY A 4 12.38 5.56 -7.51
CA GLY A 4 13.63 5.13 -6.88
C GLY A 4 13.82 5.72 -5.48
N ARG A 5 13.28 6.92 -5.21
CA ARG A 5 13.20 7.49 -3.86
C ARG A 5 12.23 6.70 -2.99
N PHE A 6 11.07 6.32 -3.53
CA PHE A 6 10.12 5.46 -2.82
C PHE A 6 10.73 4.11 -2.46
N ASP A 7 11.52 3.50 -3.36
CA ASP A 7 12.23 2.24 -3.07
C ASP A 7 13.19 2.39 -1.89
N ARG A 8 13.95 3.48 -1.83
CA ARG A 8 14.85 3.78 -0.68
C ARG A 8 14.08 4.05 0.61
N LEU A 9 12.94 4.73 0.53
CA LEU A 9 12.08 4.96 1.71
C LEU A 9 11.51 3.63 2.24
N CYS A 10 11.10 2.71 1.37
CA CYS A 10 10.65 1.37 1.75
C CYS A 10 11.72 0.65 2.58
N GLU A 11 12.97 0.66 2.11
CA GLU A 11 14.09 0.03 2.83
C GLU A 11 14.33 0.68 4.21
N LEU A 12 14.31 2.02 4.29
CA LEU A 12 14.56 2.75 5.53
C LEU A 12 13.46 2.55 6.59
N VAL A 13 12.20 2.50 6.16
CA VAL A 13 11.05 2.34 7.05
C VAL A 13 10.78 0.86 7.36
N GLY A 14 11.35 -0.06 6.58
CA GLY A 14 11.17 -1.49 6.75
C GLY A 14 9.84 -1.99 6.19
N CYS A 15 9.45 -1.45 5.03
CA CYS A 15 8.33 -1.93 4.20
C CYS A 15 8.86 -2.72 3.00
N GLU A 16 8.09 -3.72 2.57
CA GLU A 16 8.37 -4.53 1.40
C GLU A 16 7.61 -3.97 0.19
N LYS A 17 8.33 -3.58 -0.85
CA LYS A 17 7.72 -3.20 -2.12
C LYS A 17 7.13 -4.42 -2.79
N ILE A 18 5.87 -4.34 -3.22
CA ILE A 18 5.23 -5.40 -3.98
C ILE A 18 5.28 -5.12 -5.48
N ALA A 19 4.79 -3.94 -5.89
CA ALA A 19 4.71 -3.60 -7.29
C ALA A 19 4.61 -2.08 -7.53
N THR A 20 4.81 -1.71 -8.78
CA THR A 20 4.38 -0.42 -9.32
C THR A 20 3.43 -0.71 -10.47
N LEU A 21 2.24 -0.12 -10.44
CA LEU A 21 1.17 -0.33 -11.42
C LEU A 21 0.76 1.04 -11.99
N GLY A 22 1.34 1.40 -13.14
CA GLY A 22 1.18 2.74 -13.69
C GLY A 22 1.82 3.78 -12.78
N ASP A 23 1.03 4.72 -12.28
CA ASP A 23 1.41 5.74 -11.31
C ASP A 23 1.30 5.27 -9.84
N CYS A 24 0.72 4.09 -9.63
CA CYS A 24 0.49 3.55 -8.30
C CYS A 24 1.72 2.80 -7.79
N TYR A 25 2.19 3.17 -6.61
CA TYR A 25 3.19 2.44 -5.84
C TYR A 25 2.54 1.64 -4.73
N TYR A 26 2.96 0.39 -4.57
CA TYR A 26 2.31 -0.57 -3.70
C TYR A 26 3.32 -1.30 -2.80
N CYS A 27 3.12 -1.22 -1.48
CA CYS A 27 4.00 -1.85 -0.49
C CYS A 27 3.23 -2.39 0.73
N VAL A 28 3.88 -3.27 1.48
CA VAL A 28 3.32 -3.90 2.69
C VAL A 28 4.33 -3.90 3.83
N SER A 29 3.87 -4.06 5.06
CA SER A 29 4.73 -4.28 6.24
C SER A 29 4.21 -5.46 7.04
N GLY A 30 5.11 -6.30 7.56
CA GLY A 30 4.76 -7.56 8.25
C GLY A 30 4.63 -8.78 7.32
N CYS A 31 5.13 -8.67 6.09
CA CYS A 31 5.19 -9.75 5.11
C CYS A 31 6.52 -9.68 4.35
N PRO A 32 7.23 -10.80 4.11
CA PRO A 32 6.88 -12.18 4.51
C PRO A 32 7.05 -12.45 6.01
N ASN A 33 7.84 -11.63 6.70
CA ASN A 33 8.12 -11.78 8.13
C ASN A 33 7.22 -10.85 8.96
N PRO A 34 6.44 -11.37 9.93
CA PRO A 34 5.65 -10.55 10.83
C PRO A 34 6.54 -9.58 11.62
N VAL A 35 6.07 -8.35 11.79
CA VAL A 35 6.68 -7.34 12.67
C VAL A 35 5.59 -6.70 13.51
N VAL A 36 5.87 -6.34 14.77
CA VAL A 36 4.84 -5.85 15.71
C VAL A 36 4.38 -4.42 15.42
N ASP A 37 5.25 -3.63 14.81
CA ASP A 37 5.10 -2.23 14.45
C ASP A 37 4.67 -2.05 12.99
N HIS A 38 4.06 -3.08 12.38
CA HIS A 38 3.72 -3.08 10.95
C HIS A 38 2.88 -1.86 10.54
N ALA A 39 1.88 -1.51 11.34
CA ALA A 39 0.97 -0.40 11.07
C ALA A 39 1.67 0.97 11.16
N GLU A 40 2.53 1.16 12.17
CA GLU A 40 3.31 2.38 12.31
C GLU A 40 4.26 2.56 11.12
N ARG A 41 4.99 1.50 10.73
CA ARG A 41 5.87 1.54 9.55
C ARG A 41 5.11 1.94 8.29
N THR A 42 3.95 1.33 8.05
CA THR A 42 3.16 1.64 6.85
C THR A 42 2.62 3.07 6.86
N VAL A 43 2.25 3.61 8.03
CA VAL A 43 1.85 5.02 8.15
C VAL A 43 3.05 5.97 7.94
N GLU A 44 4.21 5.67 8.54
CA GLU A 44 5.43 6.46 8.33
C GLU A 44 5.88 6.43 6.86
N MET A 45 5.74 5.29 6.19
CA MET A 45 6.01 5.18 4.75
C MET A 45 5.12 6.14 3.95
N GLY A 46 3.81 6.15 4.25
CA GLY A 46 2.87 7.08 3.64
C GLY A 46 3.23 8.55 3.86
N ARG A 47 3.58 8.93 5.09
CA ARG A 47 4.00 10.29 5.43
C ARG A 47 5.30 10.68 4.70
N ALA A 48 6.26 9.77 4.65
CA ALA A 48 7.54 9.98 3.96
C ALA A 48 7.36 10.14 2.45
N MET A 49 6.46 9.38 1.84
CA MET A 49 6.10 9.53 0.43
C MET A 49 5.43 10.87 0.14
N CYS A 50 4.48 11.31 0.96
CA CYS A 50 3.86 12.64 0.83
C CYS A 50 4.92 13.76 0.89
N LEU A 51 5.90 13.65 1.80
CA LEU A 51 6.99 14.62 1.87
C LEU A 51 7.91 14.53 0.64
N ALA A 52 8.22 13.33 0.16
CA ALA A 52 9.09 13.14 -1.00
C ALA A 52 8.46 13.65 -2.30
N ILE A 53 7.13 13.52 -2.48
CA ILE A 53 6.45 14.11 -3.65
C ILE A 53 6.42 15.64 -3.55
N GLN A 54 6.21 16.21 -2.37
CA GLN A 54 6.27 17.67 -2.17
C GLN A 54 7.65 18.22 -2.52
N GLN A 55 8.72 17.54 -2.08
CA GLN A 55 10.09 17.93 -2.45
C GLN A 55 10.35 17.78 -3.95
N PHE A 56 9.84 16.70 -4.55
CA PHE A 56 9.97 16.48 -6.00
C PHE A 56 9.26 17.58 -6.79
N ASP A 57 8.06 17.98 -6.36
CA ASP A 57 7.29 19.06 -6.94
C ASP A 57 7.99 20.41 -6.82
N GLU A 58 8.54 20.72 -5.65
CA GLU A 58 9.36 21.94 -5.44
C GLU A 58 10.60 21.98 -6.34
N ASP A 59 11.28 20.83 -6.50
CA ASP A 59 12.53 20.74 -7.26
C ASP A 59 12.29 20.79 -8.80
N HIS A 60 11.12 20.36 -9.28
CA HIS A 60 10.84 20.20 -10.73
C HIS A 60 9.69 21.09 -11.26
N SER A 61 8.87 21.68 -10.39
CA SER A 61 7.71 22.51 -10.75
C SER A 61 6.70 21.78 -11.66
N GLU A 62 6.33 20.56 -11.29
CA GLU A 62 5.49 19.65 -12.08
C GLU A 62 4.00 19.63 -11.66
N GLU A 63 3.64 20.36 -10.60
CA GLU A 63 2.30 20.43 -9.99
C GLU A 63 1.73 19.03 -9.64
N VAL A 64 2.57 18.18 -9.05
CA VAL A 64 2.25 16.79 -8.73
C VAL A 64 1.94 16.57 -7.25
N ASN A 65 0.96 15.70 -6.99
CA ASN A 65 0.62 15.27 -5.63
C ASN A 65 0.27 13.78 -5.62
N MET A 66 -0.01 13.22 -4.44
CA MET A 66 -0.38 11.82 -4.29
C MET A 66 -1.42 11.61 -3.20
N ARG A 67 -2.24 10.57 -3.37
CA ARG A 67 -3.09 10.03 -2.30
C ARG A 67 -2.43 8.79 -1.71
N VAL A 68 -2.63 8.58 -0.42
CA VAL A 68 -2.08 7.44 0.32
C VAL A 68 -3.22 6.77 1.09
N GLY A 69 -3.46 5.49 0.82
CA GLY A 69 -4.39 4.63 1.54
C GLY A 69 -3.67 3.54 2.32
N VAL A 70 -4.04 3.35 3.59
CA VAL A 70 -3.47 2.33 4.48
C VAL A 70 -4.56 1.51 5.17
N HIS A 71 -4.48 0.19 4.98
CA HIS A 71 -5.34 -0.75 5.70
C HIS A 71 -4.51 -1.84 6.39
N THR A 72 -4.99 -2.30 7.54
CA THR A 72 -4.40 -3.39 8.30
C THR A 72 -5.37 -4.56 8.30
N GLY A 73 -4.93 -5.70 7.80
CA GLY A 73 -5.76 -6.88 7.63
C GLY A 73 -4.93 -8.13 7.41
N LYS A 74 -5.54 -9.19 6.86
CA LYS A 74 -4.87 -10.44 6.54
C LYS A 74 -4.67 -10.53 5.04
N VAL A 75 -3.50 -11.02 4.61
CA VAL A 75 -3.28 -11.31 3.20
C VAL A 75 -2.72 -12.70 2.98
N ILE A 76 -2.86 -13.16 1.75
CA ILE A 76 -2.14 -14.31 1.20
C ILE A 76 -1.01 -13.73 0.35
N CYS A 77 0.21 -14.22 0.55
CA CYS A 77 1.37 -13.82 -0.24
C CYS A 77 1.97 -15.03 -0.95
N GLY A 78 2.63 -14.82 -2.08
CA GLY A 78 3.32 -15.90 -2.77
C GLY A 78 4.03 -15.46 -4.05
N ILE A 79 4.79 -16.39 -4.61
CA ILE A 79 5.45 -16.19 -5.90
C ILE A 79 4.51 -16.69 -7.01
N VAL A 80 4.20 -15.82 -7.98
CA VAL A 80 3.34 -16.14 -9.13
C VAL A 80 4.12 -16.02 -10.43
N GLY A 81 3.89 -16.96 -11.34
CA GLY A 81 4.42 -16.98 -12.70
C GLY A 81 5.47 -18.07 -12.93
N THR A 82 5.54 -18.58 -14.17
CA THR A 82 6.48 -19.65 -14.56
C THR A 82 7.66 -19.16 -15.38
N LYS A 83 7.51 -18.03 -16.09
CA LYS A 83 8.57 -17.39 -16.91
C LYS A 83 9.04 -16.05 -16.35
N ARG A 84 8.13 -15.29 -15.76
CA ARG A 84 8.39 -14.02 -15.08
C ARG A 84 7.75 -14.13 -13.70
N PHE A 85 8.50 -14.70 -12.77
CA PHE A 85 8.02 -14.89 -11.41
C PHE A 85 8.07 -13.56 -10.65
N LYS A 86 7.05 -13.30 -9.84
CA LYS A 86 6.95 -12.11 -8.98
C LYS A 86 6.39 -12.50 -7.62
N PHE A 87 6.91 -11.90 -6.55
CA PHE A 87 6.25 -11.93 -5.25
C PHE A 87 5.07 -10.96 -5.27
N ASP A 88 3.93 -11.38 -4.76
CA ASP A 88 2.69 -10.61 -4.81
C ASP A 88 1.76 -11.02 -3.66
N VAL A 89 0.76 -10.18 -3.38
CA VAL A 89 -0.18 -10.34 -2.26
C VAL A 89 -1.63 -10.16 -2.69
N TRP A 90 -2.54 -10.93 -2.10
CA TRP A 90 -3.97 -10.92 -2.43
C TRP A 90 -4.82 -11.04 -1.17
N SER A 91 -5.87 -10.22 -1.09
CA SER A 91 -6.94 -10.31 -0.10
C SER A 91 -8.05 -9.31 -0.39
N ASN A 92 -9.23 -9.52 0.20
CA ASN A 92 -10.24 -8.47 0.31
C ASN A 92 -9.71 -7.27 1.14
N ASP A 93 -8.79 -7.51 2.07
CA ASP A 93 -8.14 -6.45 2.84
C ASP A 93 -7.19 -5.60 1.96
N VAL A 94 -6.61 -6.18 0.90
CA VAL A 94 -5.85 -5.42 -0.12
C VAL A 94 -6.79 -4.53 -0.93
N THR A 95 -7.96 -5.06 -1.32
CA THR A 95 -8.98 -4.25 -1.99
C THR A 95 -9.46 -3.12 -1.10
N LEU A 96 -9.63 -3.33 0.21
CA LEU A 96 -9.98 -2.27 1.13
C LEU A 96 -8.87 -1.21 1.26
N ALA A 97 -7.59 -1.59 1.18
CA ALA A 97 -6.50 -0.63 1.09
C ALA A 97 -6.55 0.22 -0.20
N ASN A 98 -6.96 -0.36 -1.33
CA ASN A 98 -7.18 0.38 -2.58
C ASN A 98 -8.32 1.39 -2.41
N GLU A 99 -9.42 0.98 -1.75
CA GLU A 99 -10.52 1.89 -1.45
C GLU A 99 -10.10 3.05 -0.53
N MET A 100 -9.19 2.82 0.43
CA MET A 100 -8.61 3.91 1.24
C MET A 100 -7.77 4.87 0.37
N GLU A 101 -7.05 4.40 -0.64
CA GLU A 101 -6.31 5.30 -1.53
C GLU A 101 -7.27 6.11 -2.40
N SER A 102 -8.24 5.42 -3.01
CA SER A 102 -9.14 6.03 -4.00
C SER A 102 -10.14 7.00 -3.38
N SER A 103 -10.50 6.79 -2.10
CA SER A 103 -11.33 7.74 -1.31
C SER A 103 -10.51 8.76 -0.51
N GLY A 104 -9.18 8.71 -0.63
CA GLY A 104 -8.26 9.57 0.11
C GLY A 104 -8.17 11.00 -0.41
N GLU A 105 -7.47 11.84 0.34
CA GLU A 105 -7.18 13.24 0.01
C GLU A 105 -5.70 13.39 -0.34
N ALA A 106 -5.39 14.23 -1.33
CA ALA A 106 -4.03 14.43 -1.78
C ALA A 106 -3.15 15.03 -0.66
N GLY A 107 -1.95 14.50 -0.48
CA GLY A 107 -1.00 14.91 0.57
C GLY A 107 -1.29 14.34 1.97
N LYS A 108 -2.39 13.59 2.15
CA LYS A 108 -2.76 12.99 3.45
C LYS A 108 -2.67 11.47 3.41
N VAL A 109 -2.39 10.88 4.57
CA VAL A 109 -2.44 9.43 4.77
C VAL A 109 -3.81 9.04 5.29
N HIS A 110 -4.60 8.38 4.45
CA HIS A 110 -5.95 7.89 4.76
C HIS A 110 -5.87 6.47 5.31
N ILE A 111 -6.47 6.24 6.47
CA ILE A 111 -6.39 4.97 7.20
C ILE A 111 -7.78 4.44 7.55
N SER A 112 -7.91 3.12 7.57
CA SER A 112 -9.10 2.45 8.09
C SER A 112 -9.14 2.42 9.63
N GLU A 113 -10.33 2.22 10.20
CA GLU A 113 -10.51 1.94 11.64
C GLU A 113 -9.65 0.79 12.16
N ALA A 114 -9.43 -0.25 11.34
CA ALA A 114 -8.56 -1.36 11.68
C ALA A 114 -7.11 -0.89 11.91
N THR A 115 -6.57 -0.06 11.02
CA THR A 115 -5.24 0.53 11.19
C THR A 115 -5.18 1.45 12.40
N LEU A 116 -6.21 2.30 12.59
CA LEU A 116 -6.27 3.22 13.74
C LEU A 116 -6.12 2.47 15.07
N SER A 117 -6.70 1.28 15.22
CA SER A 117 -6.59 0.50 16.45
C SER A 117 -5.15 0.18 16.88
N PHE A 118 -4.20 0.13 15.94
CA PHE A 118 -2.77 -0.12 16.18
C PHE A 118 -1.95 1.15 16.39
N VAL A 119 -2.44 2.31 15.94
CA VAL A 119 -1.65 3.56 15.89
C VAL A 119 -2.31 4.73 16.63
N LYS A 120 -3.46 4.51 17.26
CA LYS A 120 -4.24 5.53 18.00
C LYS A 120 -3.46 6.26 19.10
N ASP A 121 -2.47 5.60 19.70
CA ASP A 121 -1.67 6.16 20.79
C ASP A 121 -0.38 6.84 20.27
N ILE A 122 -0.19 6.86 18.94
CA ILE A 122 1.00 7.38 18.25
C ILE A 122 0.65 8.63 17.42
N TYR A 123 -0.56 8.70 16.87
CA TYR A 123 -0.97 9.79 15.98
C TYR A 123 -2.27 10.47 16.41
N GLU A 124 -2.32 11.77 16.15
CA GLU A 124 -3.57 12.52 16.09
C GLU A 124 -4.21 12.31 14.70
N VAL A 125 -5.54 12.14 14.68
CA VAL A 125 -6.30 11.85 13.47
C VAL A 125 -7.54 12.71 13.34
N SER A 126 -7.95 12.98 12.10
CA SER A 126 -9.25 13.57 11.77
C SER A 126 -10.17 12.52 11.14
N GLU A 127 -11.49 12.73 11.21
CA GLU A 127 -12.46 11.80 10.62
C GLU A 127 -12.51 11.92 9.09
N GLY A 128 -12.49 10.76 8.41
CA GLY A 128 -12.69 10.64 6.98
C GLY A 128 -14.09 10.13 6.63
N LYS A 129 -14.41 10.14 5.32
CA LYS A 129 -15.68 9.60 4.84
C LYS A 129 -15.72 8.08 5.03
N PRO A 130 -16.80 7.51 5.60
CA PRO A 130 -16.92 6.07 5.71
C PRO A 130 -16.88 5.36 4.35
N VAL A 131 -16.32 4.16 4.31
CA VAL A 131 -16.18 3.33 3.10
C VAL A 131 -16.92 2.01 3.29
N HIS A 132 -17.44 1.42 2.21
CA HIS A 132 -18.22 0.19 2.27
C HIS A 132 -17.35 -1.02 2.65
N ASP A 133 -17.81 -1.84 3.59
CA ASP A 133 -17.14 -3.10 3.99
C ASP A 133 -17.49 -4.20 2.98
N ILE A 134 -16.69 -4.30 1.93
CA ILE A 134 -16.78 -5.35 0.91
C ILE A 134 -16.59 -6.77 1.45
N ARG A 135 -16.18 -6.96 2.71
CA ARG A 135 -16.02 -8.30 3.31
C ARG A 135 -17.34 -8.86 3.83
N LYS A 136 -18.34 -8.00 4.09
CA LYS A 136 -19.62 -8.37 4.70
C LYS A 136 -20.73 -8.45 3.65
N PHE A 137 -20.58 -9.34 2.67
CA PHE A 137 -21.73 -9.74 1.85
C PHE A 137 -22.56 -10.78 2.62
N LYS A 138 -23.73 -10.36 3.14
CA LYS A 138 -24.68 -11.30 3.75
C LYS A 138 -25.50 -11.97 2.64
N VAL A 139 -25.16 -13.21 2.34
CA VAL A 139 -25.97 -14.04 1.44
C VAL A 139 -27.06 -14.72 2.27
N LEU A 140 -28.31 -14.26 2.15
CA LEU A 140 -29.45 -14.99 2.71
C LEU A 140 -29.93 -16.01 1.69
N VAL A 141 -29.78 -17.29 2.01
CA VAL A 141 -30.47 -18.38 1.30
C VAL A 141 -31.87 -18.44 1.88
N GLU A 142 -32.86 -17.95 1.16
CA GLU A 142 -34.23 -17.86 1.68
C GLU A 142 -34.96 -19.20 1.58
N PHE A 143 -34.80 -19.95 0.50
CA PHE A 143 -35.54 -21.20 0.28
C PHE A 143 -34.76 -22.23 -0.56
N PHE A 144 -34.81 -23.49 -0.15
CA PHE A 144 -34.39 -24.66 -0.96
C PHE A 144 -35.63 -25.33 -1.55
N ASN A 145 -35.78 -25.28 -2.87
CA ASN A 145 -36.85 -26.01 -3.56
C ASN A 145 -36.40 -27.47 -3.76
N LYS A 146 -37.04 -28.40 -3.03
CA LYS A 146 -36.70 -29.84 -3.09
C LYS A 146 -37.03 -30.49 -4.44
N GLU A 147 -38.04 -29.98 -5.16
CA GLU A 147 -38.49 -30.57 -6.43
C GLU A 147 -37.59 -30.16 -7.59
N GLU A 148 -37.10 -28.92 -7.59
CA GLU A 148 -36.21 -28.39 -8.63
C GLU A 148 -34.72 -28.39 -8.25
N GLN A 149 -34.38 -28.84 -7.04
CA GLN A 149 -33.00 -28.85 -6.51
C GLN A 149 -32.30 -27.48 -6.60
N CYS A 150 -33.05 -26.38 -6.48
CA CYS A 150 -32.54 -25.03 -6.68
C CYS A 150 -32.67 -24.16 -5.40
N PHE A 151 -31.74 -23.23 -5.23
CA PHE A 151 -31.68 -22.30 -4.10
C PHE A 151 -32.16 -20.92 -4.56
N ALA A 152 -33.11 -20.33 -3.83
CA ALA A 152 -33.43 -18.91 -3.95
C ALA A 152 -32.48 -18.11 -3.05
N ILE A 153 -31.51 -17.43 -3.67
CA ILE A 153 -30.57 -16.56 -2.99
C ILE A 153 -31.08 -15.13 -3.09
N LYS A 154 -31.41 -14.49 -1.97
CA LYS A 154 -31.57 -13.03 -1.94
C LYS A 154 -30.32 -12.38 -1.41
N HIS A 155 -29.77 -11.47 -2.20
CA HIS A 155 -28.73 -10.56 -1.75
C HIS A 155 -29.38 -9.50 -0.86
N THR A 156 -29.02 -9.45 0.41
CA THR A 156 -29.45 -8.39 1.34
C THR A 156 -28.27 -7.46 1.57
N GLN A 157 -28.40 -6.21 1.13
CA GLN A 157 -27.41 -5.16 1.38
C GLN A 157 -27.65 -4.55 2.76
N ASP A 158 -27.22 -5.23 3.83
CA ASP A 158 -26.85 -4.50 5.04
C ASP A 158 -25.49 -3.86 4.71
N GLU A 159 -25.50 -2.61 4.22
CA GLU A 159 -24.29 -1.85 3.88
C GLU A 159 -23.49 -1.54 5.14
N ALA A 160 -22.66 -2.49 5.57
CA ALA A 160 -21.74 -2.27 6.66
C ALA A 160 -20.70 -1.23 6.21
N MET A 161 -20.64 -0.09 6.90
CA MET A 161 -19.65 0.96 6.64
C MET A 161 -18.49 0.85 7.62
N ILE A 162 -17.28 1.09 7.12
CA ILE A 162 -16.03 1.17 7.88
C ILE A 162 -15.71 2.64 8.11
N LYS A 163 -15.46 3.01 9.37
CA LYS A 163 -14.96 4.35 9.69
C LYS A 163 -13.54 4.52 9.17
N THR A 164 -13.22 5.70 8.67
CA THR A 164 -11.91 6.01 8.13
C THR A 164 -11.40 7.32 8.74
N PHE A 165 -10.10 7.54 8.67
CA PHE A 165 -9.44 8.64 9.35
C PHE A 165 -8.25 9.15 8.54
N PHE A 166 -7.89 10.41 8.67
CA PHE A 166 -6.64 10.95 8.12
C PHE A 166 -5.62 11.17 9.24
N ILE A 167 -4.37 10.79 8.99
CA ILE A 167 -3.25 11.07 9.91
C ILE A 167 -2.91 12.56 9.83
N GLU A 168 -2.98 13.26 10.96
CA GLU A 168 -2.64 14.68 11.04
C GLU A 168 -1.17 14.87 11.44
N ARG A 169 -0.78 14.31 12.59
CA ARG A 169 0.59 14.41 13.10
C ARG A 169 0.89 13.29 14.09
N ARG A 170 2.18 13.11 14.40
CA ARG A 170 2.60 12.27 15.52
C ARG A 170 2.37 13.00 16.85
N LEU A 171 2.04 12.25 17.88
CA LEU A 171 1.90 12.76 19.25
C LEU A 171 3.25 13.00 19.94
N ASP A 172 4.31 12.31 19.48
CA ASP A 172 5.67 12.41 20.01
C ASP A 172 6.56 13.41 19.25
N ASP A 173 6.00 14.14 18.28
CA ASP A 173 6.68 15.11 17.41
C ASP A 173 7.94 14.58 16.70
N LYS A 174 8.09 13.26 16.55
CA LYS A 174 9.19 12.67 15.78
C LYS A 174 9.11 13.12 14.31
N PRO A 175 10.22 13.56 13.70
CA PRO A 175 10.22 14.02 12.31
C PRO A 175 9.88 12.90 11.34
N VAL A 176 9.24 13.27 10.22
CA VAL A 176 9.01 12.37 9.09
C VAL A 176 10.34 11.90 8.53
N VAL A 177 10.47 10.60 8.25
CA VAL A 177 11.63 10.04 7.54
C VAL A 177 11.72 10.71 6.16
N SER A 178 12.87 11.29 5.85
CA SER A 178 13.10 11.97 4.56
C SER A 178 14.45 11.60 3.98
N LEU A 179 14.54 11.69 2.66
CA LEU A 179 15.79 11.56 1.92
C LEU A 179 16.38 12.94 1.65
N PRO A 180 17.70 13.06 1.46
CA PRO A 180 18.31 14.31 1.01
C PRO A 180 17.64 14.83 -0.27
N ARG A 181 17.48 16.16 -0.35
CA ARG A 181 17.05 16.81 -1.59
C ARG A 181 18.01 16.45 -2.72
N MET A 182 17.46 16.28 -3.92
CA MET A 182 18.30 16.07 -5.07
C MET A 182 19.03 17.36 -5.34
N GLN A 183 20.36 17.31 -5.33
CA GLN A 183 21.10 18.38 -5.97
C GLN A 183 20.81 18.25 -7.46
N LEU A 184 20.15 19.26 -8.03
CA LEU A 184 20.09 19.45 -9.47
C LEU A 184 21.54 19.58 -9.95
N GLU A 185 22.13 18.49 -10.44
CA GLU A 185 23.34 18.57 -11.24
C GLU A 185 22.95 19.35 -12.51
N THR A 186 23.25 20.65 -12.53
CA THR A 186 23.27 21.42 -13.78
C THR A 186 24.47 20.95 -14.57
N ASP A 187 24.33 19.85 -15.32
CA ASP A 187 25.43 19.32 -16.12
C ASP A 187 25.25 19.69 -17.61
N PRO A 188 26.18 20.46 -18.19
CA PRO A 188 26.18 20.75 -19.61
C PRO A 188 26.71 19.54 -20.39
N ALA A 189 25.90 19.07 -21.35
CA ALA A 189 26.27 18.22 -22.49
C ALA A 189 26.85 16.81 -22.19
N HIS A 190 26.03 15.80 -22.53
CA HIS A 190 26.42 14.40 -22.72
C HIS A 190 27.60 14.20 -23.70
N PRO A 191 28.40 13.14 -23.49
CA PRO A 191 28.46 12.10 -24.51
C PRO A 191 28.35 10.67 -23.97
N GLN A 192 27.97 9.76 -24.87
CA GLN A 192 27.49 8.40 -24.62
C GLN A 192 28.56 7.36 -24.19
N SER A 193 28.03 6.36 -23.48
CA SER A 193 28.39 4.93 -23.46
C SER A 193 29.67 4.48 -22.73
N THR A 194 29.50 3.48 -21.86
CA THR A 194 30.16 2.17 -21.99
C THR A 194 29.50 1.15 -21.05
N ASN A 195 29.33 -0.05 -21.59
CA ASN A 195 28.90 -1.26 -20.90
C ASN A 195 29.73 -1.52 -19.63
N ASN A 196 29.10 -2.06 -18.58
CA ASN A 196 29.73 -3.14 -17.83
C ASN A 196 28.71 -4.08 -17.19
N ILE A 197 29.00 -5.36 -17.43
CA ILE A 197 28.31 -6.58 -17.03
C ILE A 197 28.49 -6.77 -15.53
N CYS A 198 27.43 -7.13 -14.80
CA CYS A 198 27.57 -7.78 -13.50
C CYS A 198 26.55 -8.90 -13.30
N ASN A 199 27.04 -10.10 -13.66
CA ASN A 199 26.79 -11.42 -13.07
C ASN A 199 25.43 -11.73 -12.43
N ILE A 200 24.66 -12.52 -13.18
CA ILE A 200 23.60 -13.39 -12.70
C ILE A 200 24.22 -14.43 -11.76
N VAL A 201 23.91 -14.37 -10.47
CA VAL A 201 24.05 -15.53 -9.59
C VAL A 201 22.84 -16.41 -9.80
N THR A 202 23.02 -17.52 -10.50
CA THR A 202 22.08 -18.63 -10.56
C THR A 202 22.03 -19.29 -9.18
N ALA A 203 21.00 -18.99 -8.39
CA ALA A 203 20.61 -19.82 -7.27
C ALA A 203 19.73 -20.97 -7.78
N ASN A 204 20.21 -22.19 -7.52
CA ASN A 204 19.60 -23.46 -7.91
C ASN A 204 18.15 -23.59 -7.42
N GLN A 205 17.36 -24.22 -8.28
CA GLN A 205 16.04 -24.79 -7.99
C GLN A 205 16.14 -25.75 -6.80
N HIS A 206 15.27 -25.59 -5.80
CA HIS A 206 14.53 -26.73 -5.23
C HIS A 206 13.36 -26.26 -4.35
N THR A 207 12.25 -26.99 -4.53
CA THR A 207 11.08 -27.17 -3.68
C THR A 207 10.08 -26.01 -3.50
N SER A 208 8.96 -26.22 -4.18
CA SER A 208 7.63 -25.73 -3.88
C SER A 208 7.25 -25.95 -2.40
N GLU A 209 7.27 -24.88 -1.61
CA GLU A 209 6.35 -24.73 -0.48
C GLU A 209 5.62 -23.41 -0.66
N GLY A 210 4.34 -23.50 -1.00
CA GLY A 210 3.45 -22.34 -0.95
C GLY A 210 3.25 -21.97 0.50
N PHE A 211 3.99 -20.95 0.97
CA PHE A 211 3.75 -20.34 2.27
C PHE A 211 2.43 -19.56 2.24
N ASN A 212 1.32 -20.25 2.49
CA ASN A 212 0.04 -19.62 2.79
C ASN A 212 0.04 -19.16 4.25
N LEU A 213 0.72 -18.06 4.56
CA LEU A 213 0.61 -17.41 5.86
C LEU A 213 -0.49 -16.35 5.83
N LEU A 214 -1.63 -16.61 6.49
CA LEU A 214 -2.59 -15.57 6.87
C LEU A 214 -2.06 -14.85 8.12
N LEU A 215 -1.23 -13.83 7.92
CA LEU A 215 -0.73 -12.98 9.00
C LEU A 215 -1.43 -11.62 9.01
N PRO A 216 -1.62 -11.00 10.19
CA PRO A 216 -2.00 -9.60 10.27
C PRO A 216 -0.84 -8.75 9.73
N LEU A 217 -1.13 -7.90 8.76
CA LEU A 217 -0.16 -7.03 8.13
C LEU A 217 -0.83 -5.77 7.58
N SER A 218 -0.02 -4.72 7.42
CA SER A 218 -0.49 -3.44 6.92
C SER A 218 -0.05 -3.24 5.48
N THR A 219 -0.97 -2.76 4.66
CA THR A 219 -0.78 -2.51 3.24
C THR A 219 -0.92 -1.01 2.98
N ALA A 220 0.10 -0.40 2.38
CA ALA A 220 0.06 0.96 1.87
C ALA A 220 -0.04 0.94 0.35
N ILE A 221 -0.99 1.73 -0.14
CA ILE A 221 -1.21 1.95 -1.57
C ILE A 221 -1.16 3.44 -1.79
N THR A 222 -0.37 3.85 -2.76
CA THR A 222 -0.23 5.26 -3.08
C THR A 222 -0.35 5.47 -4.56
N SER A 223 -1.21 6.38 -5.01
CA SER A 223 -1.29 6.79 -6.41
C SER A 223 -0.81 8.23 -6.55
N VAL A 224 0.06 8.45 -7.51
CA VAL A 224 0.54 9.79 -7.89
C VAL A 224 -0.40 10.34 -8.95
N SER A 225 -0.89 11.57 -8.76
CA SER A 225 -1.69 12.27 -9.76
C SER A 225 -1.19 13.69 -9.94
N SER A 226 -0.98 14.10 -11.18
CA SER A 226 -0.83 15.50 -11.55
C SER A 226 -2.16 16.21 -11.27
N ILE A 227 -2.17 17.20 -10.39
CA ILE A 227 -3.37 18.02 -10.21
C ILE A 227 -3.34 19.07 -11.34
N PRO A 228 -4.40 19.22 -12.15
CA PRO A 228 -4.52 20.33 -13.10
C PRO A 228 -5.01 21.63 -12.45
#